data_AF-F2L2U9-F1
#
_entry.id   AF-F2L2U9-F1
#
_cell.length_a   1.000
_cell.length_b   1.000
_cell.length_c   1.000
_cell.angle_alpha   90.00
_cell.angle_beta   90.00
_cell.angle_gamma   90.00
#
_symmetry.space_group_name_H-M   'P 1'
#
loop_
_entity.id
_entity.type
_entity.pdbx_description
1 polymer ?
#
loop_
_entity_poly.entity_id
_entity_poly.type
_entity_poly.pdbx_seq_one_letter_code
_entity_poly.pdbx_strand_id
1 'polypeptide(L)' 'MENIALIVLDAVRWDYSAPLDWPSSWGFEKYEAWTTAPWTPPAHVSTFTGLYPSEHEVHEPGRWIG' A
#
# COMPACT_ATOMS: atom_id res chain seq x y z
N MET A 1 0.43 -13.51 22.81
CA MET A 1 0.81 -12.48 21.83
C MET A 1 0.59 -13.08 20.46
N GLU A 2 -0.06 -12.34 19.58
CA GLU A 2 -0.29 -12.74 18.20
C GLU A 2 0.76 -12.09 17.30
N ASN A 3 1.16 -12.81 16.25
CA ASN A 3 2.09 -12.29 15.25
C ASN A 3 1.28 -11.70 14.10
N ILE A 4 1.69 -10.52 13.61
CA ILE A 4 1.08 -9.88 12.46
C ILE A 4 2.10 -9.88 11.31
N ALA A 5 1.69 -10.38 10.14
CA ALA A 5 2.47 -10.29 8.91
C ALA A 5 1.77 -9.33 7.94
N LEU A 6 2.47 -8.26 7.54
CA LEU A 6 2.04 -7.32 6.51
C LEU A 6 2.84 -7.59 5.23
N ILE A 7 2.15 -7.93 4.14
CA ILE A 7 2.75 -8.17 2.82
C ILE A 7 2.35 -7.02 1.91
N VAL A 8 3.35 -6.30 1.37
CA VAL A 8 3.14 -5.18 0.45
C VAL A 8 3.90 -5.47 -0.84
N LEU A 9 3.23 -5.25 -1.98
CA LEU A 9 3.82 -5.37 -3.31
C LEU A 9 3.84 -3.99 -3.96
N ASP A 10 4.98 -3.59 -4.50
CA ASP A 10 5.13 -2.26 -5.08
C ASP A 10 4.58 -2.20 -6.52
N ALA A 11 3.90 -1.09 -6.83
CA ALA A 11 3.33 -0.79 -8.15
C ALA A 11 2.39 -1.86 -8.74
N VAL A 12 1.72 -2.66 -7.91
CA VAL A 12 0.73 -3.65 -8.40
C VAL A 12 -0.50 -2.95 -8.94
N ARG A 13 -0.91 -3.37 -10.14
CA ARG A 13 -2.16 -2.94 -10.75
C ARG A 13 -3.33 -3.80 -10.25
N TRP A 14 -4.43 -3.14 -9.87
CA TRP A 14 -5.66 -3.81 -9.47
C TRP A 14 -6.17 -4.80 -10.51
N ASP A 15 -6.18 -4.42 -11.79
CA ASP A 15 -6.67 -5.25 -12.89
C ASP A 15 -5.73 -6.42 -13.27
N TYR A 16 -4.57 -6.52 -12.61
CA TYR A 16 -3.62 -7.64 -12.72
C TYR A 16 -3.45 -8.38 -11.38
N SER A 17 -4.30 -8.10 -10.37
CA SER A 17 -4.18 -8.66 -9.02
C SER A 17 -4.71 -10.08 -8.85
N ALA A 18 -5.39 -10.66 -9.85
CA ALA A 18 -6.01 -11.99 -9.73
C ALA A 18 -5.08 -13.12 -9.22
N PRO A 19 -3.78 -13.19 -9.59
CA PRO A 19 -2.86 -14.17 -9.02
C PRO A 19 -2.63 -14.03 -7.50
N LEU A 20 -3.05 -12.92 -6.90
CA LEU A 20 -2.91 -12.60 -5.48
C LEU A 20 -4.18 -12.92 -4.67
N ASP A 21 -5.22 -13.49 -5.28
CA ASP A 21 -6.51 -13.76 -4.63
C ASP A 21 -6.50 -15.05 -3.77
N TRP A 22 -5.37 -15.75 -3.73
CA TRP A 22 -5.19 -16.95 -2.92
C TRP A 22 -5.52 -16.79 -1.42
N PRO A 23 -5.33 -15.62 -0.75
CA PRO A 23 -5.69 -15.44 0.66
C PRO A 23 -7.19 -15.54 0.93
N SER A 24 -8.05 -15.36 -0.08
CA SER A 24 -9.50 -15.53 0.10
C SER A 24 -9.87 -16.95 0.51
N SER A 25 -9.05 -17.95 0.16
CA SER A 25 -9.22 -19.33 0.66
C SER A 25 -8.99 -19.47 2.17
N TRP A 26 -8.35 -18.49 2.81
CA TRP A 26 -8.09 -18.43 4.25
C TRP A 26 -9.07 -17.51 4.99
N GLY A 27 -10.10 -16.99 4.30
CA GLY A 27 -11.11 -16.12 4.87
C GLY A 27 -10.81 -14.62 4.75
N PHE A 28 -9.79 -14.21 3.98
CA PHE A 28 -9.54 -12.79 3.71
C PHE A 28 -10.51 -12.24 2.66
N GLU A 29 -11.01 -11.03 2.92
CA GLU A 29 -11.85 -10.28 1.98
C GLU A 29 -10.99 -9.39 1.08
N LYS A 30 -11.36 -9.36 -0.21
CA LYS A 30 -10.76 -8.47 -1.19
C LYS A 30 -11.64 -7.24 -1.34
N TYR A 31 -11.07 -6.06 -1.11
CA TYR A 31 -11.77 -4.77 -1.22
C TYR A 31 -11.36 -4.02 -2.48
N GLU A 32 -12.27 -3.23 -3.03
CA GLU A 32 -11.96 -2.17 -3.99
C GLU A 32 -11.30 -1.00 -3.24
N ALA A 33 -9.99 -1.13 -3.02
CA ALA A 33 -9.20 -0.20 -2.22
C ALA A 33 -8.43 0.79 -3.10
N TRP A 34 -8.26 2.02 -2.61
CA TRP A 34 -7.57 3.11 -3.28
C TRP A 34 -6.31 3.52 -2.52
N THR A 35 -5.22 3.78 -3.24
CA THR A 35 -4.01 4.36 -2.65
C THR A 35 -4.23 5.84 -2.32
N THR A 36 -3.58 6.35 -1.28
CA THR A 36 -3.58 7.77 -0.92
C THR A 36 -2.73 8.62 -1.86
N ALA A 37 -1.80 8.01 -2.60
CA ALA A 37 -0.94 8.65 -3.57
C ALA A 37 -0.48 7.68 -4.67
N PRO A 38 -0.24 8.16 -5.91
CA PRO A 38 0.21 7.31 -7.02
C PRO A 38 1.72 7.01 -7.02
N TRP A 39 2.46 7.39 -5.96
CA TRP A 39 3.92 7.22 -5.87
C TRP A 39 4.32 6.42 -4.63
N THR A 40 5.40 5.64 -4.75
CA THR A 40 5.86 4.71 -3.71
C THR A 40 6.10 5.38 -2.34
N PRO A 41 6.89 6.46 -2.20
CA PRO A 41 7.13 7.04 -0.88
C PRO A 41 5.87 7.58 -0.17
N PRO A 42 5.04 8.45 -0.77
CA PRO A 42 3.85 8.96 -0.09
C PRO A 42 2.84 7.86 0.22
N ALA A 43 2.62 6.89 -0.69
CA ALA A 43 1.70 5.78 -0.46
C ALA A 43 2.14 4.91 0.74
N HIS A 44 3.45 4.60 0.82
CA HIS A 44 3.98 3.83 1.94
C HIS A 44 3.93 4.59 3.26
N VAL A 45 4.29 5.88 3.27
CA VAL A 45 4.21 6.69 4.49
C VAL A 45 2.77 6.77 4.98
N SER A 46 1.80 6.95 4.09
CA SER A 46 0.38 6.90 4.47
C SER A 46 -0.02 5.54 5.06
N THR A 47 0.40 4.40 4.48
CA THR A 47 0.02 3.08 5.02
C THR A 47 0.58 2.80 6.42
N PHE A 48 1.74 3.36 6.77
CA PHE A 48 2.38 3.14 8.07
C PHE A 48 1.93 4.14 9.14
N THR A 49 1.50 5.34 8.73
CA THR A 49 1.09 6.40 9.66
C THR A 49 -0.43 6.50 9.83
N GLY A 50 -1.21 6.02 8.85
CA GLY A 50 -2.65 6.24 8.79
C GLY A 50 -3.05 7.66 8.39
N LEU A 51 -2.10 8.48 7.92
CA LEU A 51 -2.30 9.88 7.54
C LEU A 51 -2.26 10.03 6.01
N TYR A 52 -2.94 11.02 5.45
CA TYR A 52 -2.80 11.41 4.06
C TYR A 52 -1.47 12.15 3.78
N PRO A 53 -1.02 12.22 2.52
CA PRO A 53 0.15 13.02 2.14
C PRO A 53 0.09 14.48 2.55
N SER A 54 -1.10 15.08 2.62
CA SER A 54 -1.31 16.45 3.12
C SER A 54 -1.07 16.61 4.61
N GLU A 55 -1.08 15.51 5.37
CA GLU A 55 -0.94 15.50 6.83
C GLU A 55 0.48 15.08 7.26
N HIS A 56 1.12 14.16 6.52
CA HIS A 56 2.48 13.71 6.80
C HIS A 56 3.57 14.37 5.93
N GLU A 57 3.21 15.30 5.04
CA GLU A 57 4.10 16.19 4.25
C GLU A 57 5.10 15.53 3.28
N VAL A 58 5.17 14.20 3.23
CA VAL A 58 5.89 13.45 2.19
C VAL A 58 5.02 13.42 0.92
N HIS A 59 5.39 14.21 -0.09
CA HIS A 59 4.62 14.35 -1.33
C HIS A 59 5.20 13.59 -2.54
N GLU A 60 6.52 13.49 -2.64
CA GLU A 60 7.22 12.87 -3.77
C GLU A 60 8.51 12.20 -3.28
N PRO A 61 9.12 11.29 -4.07
CA PRO A 61 10.51 10.91 -3.84
C PRO A 61 11.33 12.19 -3.92
N GLY A 62 11.95 12.59 -2.80
CA GLY A 62 12.79 13.78 -2.80
C GLY A 62 13.77 13.71 -3.97
N ARG A 63 13.95 14.82 -4.68
CA ARG A 63 14.85 15.01 -5.83
C ARG A 63 16.32 14.60 -5.60
N TRP A 64 16.64 14.01 -4.45
CA TRP A 64 17.95 13.67 -3.92
C TRP A 64 18.21 12.16 -3.78
N ILE A 65 17.35 11.30 -4.35
CA ILE A 65 17.71 9.91 -4.64
C ILE A 65 18.38 9.84 -6.03
N GLY A 66 19.56 10.44 -6.12
CA GLY A 66 20.47 10.41 -7.26
C GLY A 66 21.90 10.58 -6.76
#